data_AF-X1BNE0-F1
#
_entry.id   AF-X1BNE0-F1
#
_cell.length_a   1.000
_cell.length_b   1.000
_cell.length_c   1.000
_cell.angle_alpha   90.00
_cell.angle_beta   90.00
_cell.angle_gamma   90.00
#
_symmetry.space_group_name_H-M   'P 1'
#
loop_
_entity.id
_entity.type
_entity.pdbx_description
1 polymer ?
#
loop_
_entity_poly.entity_id
_entity_poly.type
_entity_poly.pdbx_seq_one_letter_code
_entity_poly.pdbx_strand_id
1 'polypeptide(L)'
;LKEGEPMTYAYYHQVKRGTTPKAAPSYVEEKKVEVIKAPKYKCTVCGYIYDPELGDPDGGIKPGTPFKEIPDDWVCPVCGAAKSQFGKIE
;
A
#
# COMPACT_ATOMS: atom_id res chain seq x y z
N LEU A 1 20.73 45.88 -19.64
CA LEU A 1 20.57 44.71 -18.74
C LEU A 1 19.21 44.11 -19.07
N LYS A 2 19.13 42.83 -19.45
CA LYS A 2 17.82 42.20 -19.70
C LYS A 2 17.14 42.00 -18.34
N GLU A 3 16.05 42.72 -18.11
CA GLU A 3 15.18 42.55 -16.96
C GLU A 3 14.39 41.25 -17.15
N GLY A 4 14.80 40.22 -16.43
CA GLY A 4 14.07 38.97 -16.29
C GLY A 4 14.27 38.48 -14.86
N GLU A 5 13.18 38.13 -14.19
CA GLU A 5 13.20 37.69 -12.79
C GLU A 5 14.23 36.56 -12.60
N PRO A 6 15.09 36.64 -11.56
CA PRO A 6 16.13 35.66 -11.36
C PRO A 6 15.50 34.29 -11.13
N MET A 7 15.97 33.29 -11.86
CA MET A 7 15.53 31.90 -11.73
C MET A 7 15.60 31.48 -10.26
N THR A 8 14.44 31.42 -9.61
CA THR A 8 14.38 31.15 -8.18
C THR A 8 14.82 29.72 -7.93
N TYR A 9 15.40 29.45 -6.77
CA TYR A 9 15.77 28.10 -6.36
C TYR A 9 14.59 27.09 -6.44
N ALA A 10 13.35 27.58 -6.39
CA ALA A 10 12.14 26.80 -6.65
C ALA A 10 12.08 26.21 -8.08
N TYR A 11 12.62 26.89 -9.09
CA TYR A 11 12.77 26.35 -10.45
C TYR A 11 13.70 25.13 -10.49
N TYR A 12 14.77 25.14 -9.69
CA TYR A 12 15.70 24.00 -9.62
C TYR A 12 15.01 22.75 -9.06
N HIS A 13 14.15 22.91 -8.04
CA HIS A 13 13.33 21.84 -7.47
C HIS A 13 12.20 21.38 -8.40
N GLN A 14 11.59 22.29 -9.17
CA GLN A 14 10.49 21.95 -10.07
C GLN A 14 10.95 21.26 -11.37
N VAL A 15 12.13 21.61 -11.90
CA VAL A 15 12.63 21.08 -13.18
C VAL A 15 13.44 19.81 -13.00
N LYS A 16 14.19 19.65 -11.89
CA LYS A 16 14.82 18.37 -11.54
C LYS A 16 13.84 17.44 -10.81
N ARG A 17 12.69 17.18 -11.43
CA ARG A 17 11.93 15.97 -11.14
C ARG A 17 12.82 14.80 -11.57
N GLY A 18 13.58 14.27 -10.63
CA GLY A 18 14.45 13.12 -10.78
C GLY A 18 13.63 11.88 -11.10
N THR A 19 13.10 11.82 -12.31
CA THR A 19 12.47 10.63 -12.85
C THR A 19 13.60 9.73 -13.33
N THR A 20 13.71 8.56 -12.70
CA THR A 20 14.66 7.54 -13.13
C THR A 20 14.19 7.03 -14.50
N PRO A 21 15.04 7.07 -15.54
CA PRO A 21 14.69 6.49 -16.82
C PRO A 21 14.50 4.99 -16.65
N LYS A 22 13.66 4.37 -17.50
CA LYS A 22 13.40 2.92 -17.45
C LYS A 22 14.66 2.04 -17.53
N ALA A 23 15.76 2.59 -18.04
CA ALA A 23 17.06 1.93 -18.15
C ALA A 23 17.95 2.08 -16.89
N ALA A 24 17.52 2.83 -15.87
CA ALA A 24 18.30 3.01 -14.65
C ALA A 24 18.18 1.78 -13.75
N PRO A 25 19.27 1.37 -13.07
CA PRO A 25 19.24 0.25 -12.13
C PRO A 25 18.36 0.51 -10.89
N SER A 26 17.99 1.77 -10.64
CA SER A 26 17.08 2.21 -9.58
C SER A 26 15.62 2.36 -10.05
N TYR A 27 15.28 1.94 -11.27
CA TYR A 27 13.91 1.92 -11.76
C TYR A 27 13.15 0.75 -11.11
N VAL A 28 12.34 1.06 -10.09
CA VAL A 28 11.31 0.13 -9.60
C VAL A 28 10.16 0.24 -10.58
N GLU A 29 9.96 -0.78 -11.42
CA GLU A 29 8.79 -0.89 -12.27
C GLU A 29 7.55 -0.70 -11.39
N GLU A 30 6.76 0.34 -11.69
CA GLU A 30 5.44 0.55 -11.12
C GLU A 30 4.57 -0.62 -11.57
N LYS A 31 4.67 -1.74 -10.83
CA LYS A 31 3.79 -2.88 -10.98
C LYS A 31 2.43 -2.37 -10.55
N LYS A 32 1.65 -1.95 -11.54
CA LYS A 32 0.23 -1.67 -11.44
C LYS A 32 -0.40 -2.97 -10.96
N VAL A 33 -0.44 -3.16 -9.64
CA VAL A 33 -1.13 -4.28 -9.02
C VAL A 33 -2.57 -4.07 -9.43
N GLU A 34 -3.06 -4.96 -10.29
CA GLU A 34 -4.44 -4.93 -10.74
C GLU A 34 -5.29 -4.99 -9.46
N VAL A 35 -5.96 -3.86 -9.18
CA VAL A 35 -6.77 -3.64 -7.98
C VAL A 35 -7.91 -4.65 -8.02
N ILE A 36 -7.67 -5.80 -7.41
CA ILE A 36 -8.72 -6.77 -7.15
C ILE A 36 -9.56 -6.09 -6.10
N LYS A 37 -10.78 -5.69 -6.47
CA LYS A 37 -11.75 -5.03 -5.58
C LYS A 37 -12.27 -6.04 -4.54
N ALA A 38 -11.37 -6.54 -3.71
CA ALA A 38 -11.66 -7.40 -2.59
C ALA A 38 -12.09 -6.50 -1.42
N PRO A 39 -13.17 -6.86 -0.71
CA PRO A 39 -13.64 -6.08 0.40
C PRO A 39 -12.61 -6.09 1.53
N LYS A 40 -12.38 -4.94 2.16
CA LYS A 40 -11.50 -4.84 3.32
C LYS A 40 -12.23 -5.37 4.56
N TYR A 41 -11.50 -5.82 5.56
CA TYR A 41 -12.09 -6.36 6.78
C TYR A 41 -11.53 -5.62 7.99
N LYS A 42 -12.41 -5.17 8.88
CA LYS A 42 -12.03 -4.46 10.10
C LYS A 42 -12.25 -5.35 11.31
N CYS A 43 -11.21 -5.54 12.11
CA CYS A 43 -11.31 -6.17 13.42
C CYS A 43 -12.21 -5.32 14.33
N THR A 44 -13.25 -5.94 14.91
CA THR A 44 -14.18 -5.24 15.81
C THR A 44 -13.61 -4.98 17.20
N VAL A 45 -12.48 -5.63 17.56
CA VAL A 45 -11.82 -5.49 18.87
C VAL A 45 -10.82 -4.35 18.90
N CYS A 46 -9.85 -4.35 17.98
CA CYS A 46 -8.79 -3.33 17.95
C CYS A 46 -8.93 -2.30 16.83
N GLY A 47 -9.82 -2.53 15.86
CA GLY A 47 -9.98 -1.65 14.70
C GLY A 47 -8.97 -1.86 13.58
N TYR A 48 -8.11 -2.88 13.65
CA TYR A 48 -7.18 -3.25 12.58
C TYR A 48 -7.93 -3.52 11.27
N ILE A 49 -7.40 -3.00 10.15
CA ILE A 49 -7.98 -3.19 8.81
C ILE A 49 -7.09 -4.14 8.02
N TYR A 50 -7.62 -5.33 7.75
CA TYR A 50 -7.03 -6.26 6.81
C TYR A 50 -7.28 -5.78 5.38
N ASP A 51 -6.18 -5.52 4.66
CA ASP A 51 -6.18 -5.20 3.24
C ASP A 51 -5.73 -6.43 2.44
N PRO A 52 -6.60 -7.03 1.60
CA PRO A 52 -6.23 -8.15 0.76
C PRO A 52 -5.03 -7.90 -0.14
N GLU A 53 -4.79 -6.65 -0.56
CA GLU A 53 -3.66 -6.30 -1.44
C GLU A 53 -2.32 -6.40 -0.71
N LEU A 54 -2.28 -5.94 0.54
CA LEU A 54 -1.10 -6.02 1.39
C LEU A 54 -0.96 -7.43 2.00
N GLY A 55 -2.08 -8.14 2.18
CA GLY A 55 -2.14 -9.36 2.94
C GLY A 55 -1.76 -9.10 4.39
N ASP A 56 -1.14 -10.10 5.01
CA ASP A 56 -0.59 -9.99 6.36
C ASP A 56 0.70 -10.83 6.46
N PRO A 57 1.86 -10.29 6.06
CA PRO A 57 3.13 -11.02 6.12
C PRO A 57 3.50 -11.49 7.53
N ASP A 58 3.13 -10.71 8.55
CA ASP A 58 3.39 -11.05 9.96
C ASP A 58 2.56 -12.25 10.41
N GLY A 59 1.33 -12.38 9.89
CA GLY A 59 0.45 -13.54 10.07
C GLY A 59 0.65 -14.68 9.05
N GLY A 60 1.68 -14.60 8.18
CA GLY A 60 1.98 -15.62 7.18
C GLY A 60 1.06 -15.60 5.93
N ILE A 61 0.32 -14.51 5.72
CA ILE A 61 -0.62 -14.34 4.61
C ILE A 61 0.00 -13.49 3.52
N LYS A 62 0.07 -14.06 2.31
CA LYS A 62 0.69 -13.38 1.17
C LYS A 62 -0.16 -12.18 0.71
N PRO A 63 0.48 -11.12 0.19
CA PRO A 63 -0.23 -10.04 -0.48
C PRO A 63 -1.04 -10.58 -1.66
N GLY A 64 -2.25 -10.07 -1.84
CA GLY A 64 -3.23 -10.54 -2.82
C GLY A 64 -4.16 -11.65 -2.33
N THR A 65 -4.08 -12.06 -1.05
CA THR A 65 -4.97 -13.11 -0.51
C THR A 65 -6.30 -12.49 -0.05
N PRO A 66 -7.46 -12.87 -0.63
CA PRO A 66 -8.74 -12.40 -0.14
C PRO A 66 -9.04 -12.98 1.25
N PHE A 67 -9.77 -12.23 2.08
CA PHE A 67 -10.10 -12.65 3.45
C PHE A 67 -10.85 -14.01 3.52
N LYS A 68 -11.54 -14.39 2.45
CA LYS A 68 -12.23 -15.69 2.35
C LYS A 68 -11.26 -16.88 2.27
N GLU A 69 -10.08 -16.69 1.68
CA GLU A 69 -9.08 -17.75 1.51
C GLU A 69 -8.15 -17.90 2.73
N ILE A 70 -8.22 -16.96 3.67
CA ILE A 70 -7.46 -17.02 4.92
C ILE A 70 -7.89 -18.24 5.75
N PRO A 71 -6.95 -19.04 6.30
CA PRO A 71 -7.28 -20.11 7.25
C PRO A 71 -8.01 -19.59 8.50
N ASP A 72 -8.89 -20.39 9.09
CA ASP A 72 -9.61 -19.98 10.31
C ASP A 72 -8.70 -19.92 11.56
N ASP A 73 -7.52 -20.56 11.49
CA ASP A 73 -6.45 -20.45 12.49
C ASP A 73 -5.74 -19.09 12.48
N TRP A 74 -5.97 -18.26 11.45
CA TRP A 74 -5.39 -16.93 11.41
C TRP A 74 -6.05 -16.02 12.45
N VAL A 75 -5.20 -15.29 13.16
CA VAL A 75 -5.58 -14.35 14.20
C VAL A 75 -5.07 -12.96 13.85
N CYS A 76 -5.76 -11.94 14.34
CA CYS A 76 -5.36 -10.55 14.16
C CYS A 76 -3.93 -10.34 14.72
N PRO A 77 -2.97 -9.84 13.92
CA PRO A 77 -1.59 -9.66 14.37
C PRO A 77 -1.44 -8.61 15.47
N VAL A 78 -2.45 -7.72 15.62
CA VAL A 78 -2.45 -6.65 16.62
C VAL A 78 -2.99 -7.10 17.97
N CYS A 79 -4.02 -7.96 18.00
CA CYS A 79 -4.74 -8.28 19.25
C CYS A 79 -5.01 -9.76 19.49
N GLY A 80 -4.66 -10.65 18.56
CA GLY A 80 -4.92 -12.09 18.67
C GLY A 80 -6.39 -12.49 18.51
N ALA A 81 -7.28 -11.56 18.13
CA ALA A 81 -8.67 -11.88 17.85
C ALA A 81 -8.80 -12.85 16.67
N ALA A 82 -9.69 -13.83 16.78
CA ALA A 82 -9.99 -14.77 15.71
C ALA A 82 -10.61 -14.07 14.47
N LYS A 83 -10.49 -14.71 13.30
CA LYS A 83 -11.09 -14.28 12.04
C LYS A 83 -12.59 -13.96 12.12
N SER A 84 -13.33 -14.63 13.02
CA SER A 84 -14.76 -14.39 13.24
C SER A 84 -15.09 -13.00 13.80
N GLN A 85 -14.12 -12.31 14.40
CA GLN A 85 -14.28 -10.96 14.96
C GLN A 85 -13.93 -9.85 13.95
N PHE A 86 -13.87 -10.19 12.66
CA PHE A 86 -13.67 -9.23 11.59
C PHE A 86 -14.98 -8.93 10.87
N GLY A 87 -15.36 -7.65 10.84
CA GLY A 87 -16.47 -7.15 10.05
C GLY A 87 -16.02 -6.73 8.67
N LYS A 88 -16.74 -7.16 7.63
CA LYS A 88 -16.53 -6.66 6.26
C LYS A 88 -16.83 -5.15 6.23
N ILE A 89 -15.91 -4.36 5.71
CA ILE A 89 -16.11 -2.94 5.40
C ILE A 89 -16.19 -2.77 3.88
N GLU A 90 -17.23 -2.09 3.42
CA GLU A 90 -17.43 -1.71 2.01
C GLU A 90 -16.91 -0.30 1.73
#